data_AF-X1V2D7-F1
#
_entry.id   AF-X1V2D7-F1
#
_cell.length_a   1.000
_cell.length_b   1.000
_cell.length_c   1.000
_cell.angle_alpha   90.00
_cell.angle_beta   90.00
_cell.angle_gamma   90.00
#
_symmetry.space_group_name_H-M   'P 1'
#
loop_
_entity.id
_entity.type
_entity.pdbx_description
1 polymer ?
#
loop_
_entity_poly.entity_id
_entity_poly.type
_entity_poly.pdbx_seq_one_letter_code
_entity_poly.pdbx_strand_id
1 'polypeptide(L)'
;QTLEISASALRIEGDGCPDTCRSGSGGFFQVGGIRMTIDITQPPFCAVYSDRDVSKITNPGSRIVSAEVYRNGSWVPLDSSATYTVLVNGWTASGGDGHYIFLRDDISKENTTMFTTDILASNIQRHGTISPQVEGRINFLSR
;
A
#
# COMPACT_ATOMS: atom_id res chain seq x y z
N GLN A 1 -1.42 3.65 8.31
CA GLN A 1 -0.47 2.54 8.56
C GLN A 1 -0.11 1.72 7.33
N THR A 2 -1.04 1.11 6.58
CA THR A 2 -0.64 0.21 5.46
C THR A 2 0.23 0.86 4.37
N LEU A 3 0.02 2.16 4.11
CA LEU A 3 0.88 2.94 3.21
C LEU A 3 2.32 3.10 3.73
N GLU A 4 2.51 3.23 5.04
CA GLU A 4 3.84 3.26 5.67
C GLU A 4 4.54 1.90 5.57
N ILE A 5 3.80 0.80 5.73
CA ILE A 5 4.31 -0.55 5.50
C ILE A 5 4.78 -0.70 4.05
N SER A 6 3.96 -0.28 3.08
CA SER A 6 4.33 -0.25 1.67
C SER A 6 5.58 0.61 1.44
N ALA A 7 5.65 1.83 1.98
CA ALA A 7 6.80 2.71 1.82
C ALA A 7 8.09 2.17 2.49
N SER A 8 7.98 1.30 3.50
CA SER A 8 9.13 0.62 4.10
C SER A 8 9.79 -0.38 3.15
N ALA A 9 9.05 -0.89 2.15
CA ALA A 9 9.60 -1.76 1.12
C ALA A 9 10.62 -1.04 0.21
N LEU A 10 10.79 0.28 0.32
CA LEU A 10 11.88 1.00 -0.31
C LEU A 10 13.12 0.94 0.59
N ARG A 11 14.23 0.39 0.11
CA ARG A 11 15.48 0.23 0.91
C ARG A 11 16.33 1.45 0.68
N ILE A 12 16.65 2.13 1.77
CA ILE A 12 17.53 3.28 1.76
C ILE A 12 18.69 2.93 2.68
N GLU A 13 19.91 3.04 2.15
CA GLU A 13 21.12 2.80 2.94
C GLU A 13 21.12 3.70 4.18
N GLY A 14 21.33 3.11 5.36
CA GLY A 14 21.37 3.85 6.62
C GLY A 14 20.03 4.26 7.21
N ASP A 15 18.88 3.82 6.67
CA ASP A 15 17.55 4.16 7.21
C ASP A 15 17.17 3.47 8.53
N GLY A 16 18.08 2.64 9.07
CA GLY A 16 18.04 2.11 10.44
C GLY A 16 17.07 0.94 10.68
N CYS A 17 16.34 0.46 9.67
CA CYS A 17 15.50 -0.74 9.82
C CYS A 17 16.20 -1.99 9.25
N PRO A 18 16.24 -3.13 9.94
CA PRO A 18 16.72 -4.37 9.32
C PRO A 18 15.80 -4.84 8.18
N ASP A 19 16.34 -5.53 7.18
CA ASP A 19 15.55 -6.06 6.05
C ASP A 19 14.49 -7.09 6.50
N THR A 20 14.78 -7.85 7.56
CA THR A 20 13.85 -8.81 8.18
C THR A 20 12.76 -8.14 9.02
N CYS A 21 12.87 -6.82 9.27
CA CYS A 21 11.97 -6.07 10.13
C CYS A 21 11.04 -5.12 9.36
N ARG A 22 10.85 -5.35 8.07
CA ARG A 22 10.02 -4.52 7.20
C ARG A 22 9.33 -5.37 6.14
N SER A 23 8.45 -4.73 5.38
CA SER A 23 7.85 -5.38 4.21
C SER A 23 8.92 -5.85 3.20
N GLY A 24 8.68 -7.02 2.59
CA GLY A 24 9.50 -7.56 1.51
C GLY A 24 9.49 -6.67 0.27
N SER A 25 10.37 -6.90 -0.71
CA SER A 25 10.52 -5.98 -1.86
C SER A 25 9.29 -5.92 -2.75
N GLY A 26 8.55 -7.02 -2.83
CA GLY A 26 7.26 -7.10 -3.50
C GLY A 26 6.11 -6.39 -2.78
N GLY A 27 6.28 -5.98 -1.51
CA GLY A 27 5.22 -5.32 -0.74
C GLY A 27 5.03 -3.83 -1.02
N PHE A 28 5.78 -3.27 -1.98
CA PHE A 28 5.52 -1.91 -2.43
C PHE A 28 4.27 -1.85 -3.31
N PHE A 29 3.25 -1.10 -2.89
CA PHE A 29 1.99 -1.00 -3.60
C PHE A 29 2.05 -0.12 -4.85
N GLN A 30 1.57 -0.68 -5.97
CA GLN A 30 0.94 0.11 -7.02
C GLN A 30 -0.48 0.50 -6.58
N VAL A 31 -0.98 1.64 -7.06
CA VAL A 31 -2.23 2.22 -6.55
C VAL A 31 -3.18 2.75 -7.63
N GLY A 32 -4.47 2.77 -7.29
CA GLY A 32 -5.54 3.43 -8.04
C GLY A 32 -6.56 4.04 -7.08
N GLY A 33 -7.15 5.18 -7.46
CA GLY A 33 -8.07 5.92 -6.58
C GLY A 33 -7.42 6.61 -5.38
N ILE A 34 -6.09 6.47 -5.21
CA ILE A 34 -5.27 7.18 -4.22
C ILE A 34 -3.99 7.66 -4.90
N ARG A 35 -3.49 8.82 -4.47
CA ARG A 35 -2.13 9.28 -4.75
C ARG A 35 -1.41 9.62 -3.46
N MET A 36 -0.10 9.48 -3.44
CA MET A 36 0.73 9.72 -2.25
C MET A 36 2.04 10.40 -2.60
N THR A 37 2.60 11.10 -1.62
CA THR A 37 3.97 11.63 -1.68
C THR A 37 4.80 10.97 -0.59
N ILE A 38 5.99 10.50 -0.97
CA ILE A 38 6.91 9.74 -0.12
C ILE A 38 8.18 10.56 0.12
N ASP A 39 8.56 10.75 1.37
CA ASP A 39 9.88 11.24 1.76
C ASP A 39 10.74 10.08 2.25
N ILE A 40 11.72 9.70 1.43
CA ILE A 40 12.63 8.58 1.71
C ILE A 40 13.69 8.92 2.76
N THR A 41 13.82 10.19 3.14
CA THR A 41 14.71 10.62 4.23
C THR A 41 14.08 10.43 5.60
N GLN A 42 12.74 10.27 5.67
CA GLN A 42 12.04 9.99 6.92
C GLN A 42 12.19 8.52 7.35
N PRO A 43 12.10 8.26 8.67
CA PRO A 43 12.14 6.91 9.20
C PRO A 43 11.10 5.96 8.56
N PRO A 44 11.49 4.76 8.11
CA PRO A 44 10.56 3.75 7.61
C PRO A 44 9.71 3.14 8.71
N PHE A 45 8.58 2.54 8.33
CA PHE A 45 7.94 1.55 9.20
C PHE A 45 8.91 0.38 9.46
N CYS A 46 8.97 -0.06 10.71
CA CYS A 46 9.81 -1.17 11.15
C CYS A 46 9.10 -1.96 12.25
N ALA A 47 9.18 -3.29 12.18
CA ALA A 47 8.47 -4.21 13.06
C ALA A 47 9.16 -5.57 13.16
N VAL A 48 8.93 -6.29 14.27
CA VAL A 48 9.32 -7.69 14.41
C VAL A 48 8.15 -8.55 13.93
N TYR A 49 8.35 -9.24 12.81
CA TYR A 49 7.35 -10.14 12.23
C TYR A 49 7.33 -11.49 12.93
N SER A 50 6.13 -12.04 13.10
CA SER A 50 5.88 -13.42 13.51
C SER A 50 4.93 -14.02 12.47
N ASP A 51 5.47 -14.83 11.57
CA ASP A 51 4.81 -15.27 10.35
C ASP A 51 4.29 -14.08 9.51
N ARG A 52 2.97 -13.93 9.40
CA ARG A 52 2.34 -12.83 8.65
C ARG A 52 1.88 -11.68 9.53
N ASP A 53 1.98 -11.82 10.85
CA ASP A 53 1.60 -10.80 11.81
C ASP A 53 2.83 -10.09 12.39
N VAL A 54 2.61 -9.07 13.20
CA VAL A 54 3.65 -8.30 13.88
C VAL A 54 3.55 -8.51 15.39
N SER A 55 4.63 -9.00 15.99
CA SER A 55 4.72 -9.15 17.45
C SER A 55 5.05 -7.82 18.14
N LYS A 56 5.79 -6.93 17.46
CA LYS A 56 6.15 -5.61 17.99
C LYS A 56 6.43 -4.63 16.86
N ILE A 57 5.79 -3.46 16.89
CA ILE A 57 6.17 -2.32 16.05
C ILE A 57 7.34 -1.62 16.74
N THR A 58 8.46 -1.47 16.04
CA THR A 58 9.66 -0.76 16.54
C THR A 58 9.72 0.67 16.02
N ASN A 59 9.14 0.93 14.83
CA ASN A 59 8.94 2.27 14.29
C ASN A 59 7.63 2.30 13.46
N PRO A 60 6.68 3.21 13.73
CA PRO A 60 5.45 3.32 12.95
C PRO A 60 5.65 3.83 11.52
N GLY A 61 6.81 4.42 11.21
CA GLY A 61 7.09 5.05 9.93
C GLY A 61 6.55 6.47 9.84
N SER A 62 7.15 7.26 8.96
CA SER A 62 6.75 8.65 8.64
C SER A 62 7.11 9.05 7.23
N ARG A 63 7.22 8.07 6.31
CA ARG A 63 7.60 8.32 4.92
C ARG A 63 6.45 8.89 4.10
N ILE A 64 5.21 8.62 4.46
CA ILE A 64 4.04 9.16 3.76
C ILE A 64 3.77 10.58 4.28
N VAL A 65 4.21 11.58 3.52
CA VAL A 65 4.03 12.99 3.91
C VAL A 65 2.66 13.55 3.50
N SER A 66 2.07 13.00 2.44
CA SER A 66 0.71 13.33 2.02
C SER A 66 0.06 12.16 1.27
N ALA A 67 -1.25 12.05 1.42
CA ALA A 67 -2.08 11.14 0.65
C ALA A 67 -3.40 11.83 0.30
N GLU A 68 -3.86 11.63 -0.92
CA GLU A 68 -5.12 12.13 -1.43
C GLU A 68 -5.90 11.01 -2.10
N VAL A 69 -7.21 11.00 -1.89
CA VAL A 69 -8.14 10.02 -2.46
C VAL A 69 -8.94 10.67 -3.58
N TYR A 70 -9.21 9.92 -4.63
CA TYR A 70 -10.06 10.39 -5.72
C TYR A 70 -11.52 10.21 -5.34
N ARG A 71 -12.24 11.32 -5.15
CA ARG A 71 -13.67 11.33 -4.81
C ARG A 71 -14.39 12.38 -5.64
N ASN A 72 -15.55 12.00 -6.20
CA ASN A 72 -16.44 12.89 -6.93
C ASN A 72 -15.74 13.73 -8.02
N GLY A 73 -14.81 13.13 -8.77
CA GLY A 73 -14.10 13.81 -9.85
C GLY A 73 -12.91 14.68 -9.42
N SER A 74 -12.52 14.63 -8.14
CA SER A 74 -11.43 15.46 -7.59
C SER A 74 -10.53 14.67 -6.64
N TRP A 75 -9.28 15.12 -6.51
CA TRP A 75 -8.37 14.65 -5.46
C TRP A 75 -8.64 15.44 -4.19
N VAL A 76 -8.90 14.74 -3.10
CA VAL A 76 -9.13 15.35 -1.78
C VAL A 76 -8.18 14.73 -0.75
N PRO A 77 -7.72 15.48 0.27
CA PRO A 77 -6.90 14.93 1.34
C PRO A 77 -7.52 13.68 1.96
N LEU A 78 -6.68 12.67 2.23
CA LEU A 78 -7.10 11.48 2.96
C LEU A 78 -7.48 11.89 4.39
N ASP A 79 -8.71 11.54 4.79
CA ASP A 79 -9.25 11.80 6.12
C ASP A 79 -8.96 10.59 7.01
N SER A 80 -8.11 10.78 8.02
CA SER A 80 -7.73 9.71 8.94
C SER A 80 -8.87 9.21 9.83
N SER A 81 -9.97 9.97 9.92
CA SER A 81 -11.16 9.60 10.69
C SER A 81 -12.21 8.84 9.87
N ALA A 82 -12.06 8.79 8.54
CA ALA A 82 -12.98 8.13 7.65
C ALA A 82 -12.64 6.65 7.42
N THR A 83 -13.67 5.84 7.17
CA THR A 83 -13.53 4.46 6.69
C THR A 83 -13.47 4.41 5.18
N TYR A 84 -12.55 3.60 4.65
CA TYR A 84 -12.36 3.41 3.22
C TYR A 84 -12.48 1.93 2.86
N THR A 85 -13.26 1.63 1.83
CA THR A 85 -13.21 0.32 1.17
C THR A 85 -12.06 0.30 0.18
N VAL A 86 -11.20 -0.71 0.27
CA VAL A 86 -10.07 -0.90 -0.62
C VAL A 86 -10.15 -2.27 -1.28
N LEU A 87 -9.66 -2.36 -2.51
CA LEU A 87 -9.54 -3.62 -3.24
C LEU A 87 -8.06 -4.03 -3.28
N VAL A 88 -7.77 -5.22 -2.77
CA VAL A 88 -6.44 -5.84 -2.80
C VAL A 88 -6.56 -7.29 -3.26
N ASN A 89 -5.45 -7.90 -3.70
CA ASN A 89 -5.45 -9.33 -4.02
C ASN A 89 -5.50 -10.20 -2.74
N GLY A 90 -5.86 -11.48 -2.90
CA GLY A 90 -6.00 -12.41 -1.77
C GLY A 90 -4.70 -12.66 -0.98
N TRP A 91 -3.54 -12.54 -1.62
CA TRP A 91 -2.24 -12.65 -0.93
C TRP A 91 -2.06 -11.50 0.07
N THR A 92 -2.29 -10.27 -0.36
CA THR A 92 -2.19 -9.07 0.49
C THR A 92 -3.27 -9.06 1.58
N ALA A 93 -4.51 -9.43 1.23
CA ALA A 93 -5.63 -9.54 2.17
C ALA A 93 -5.37 -10.55 3.31
N SER A 94 -4.51 -11.54 3.06
CA SER A 94 -4.10 -12.55 4.04
C SER A 94 -2.78 -12.21 4.74
N GLY A 95 -2.36 -10.94 4.75
CA GLY A 95 -1.15 -10.46 5.42
C GLY A 95 0.15 -10.66 4.64
N GLY A 96 0.06 -11.04 3.36
CA GLY A 96 1.22 -11.20 2.48
C GLY A 96 2.11 -9.96 2.43
N ASP A 97 3.40 -10.19 2.18
CA ASP A 97 4.46 -9.16 2.14
C ASP A 97 4.51 -8.24 3.38
N GLY A 98 4.05 -8.74 4.53
CA GLY A 98 4.12 -8.03 5.80
C GLY A 98 3.01 -7.00 6.03
N HIS A 99 1.96 -7.01 5.22
CA HIS A 99 0.77 -6.16 5.42
C HIS A 99 -0.18 -6.72 6.48
N TYR A 100 0.35 -6.92 7.70
CA TYR A 100 -0.36 -7.46 8.85
C TYR A 100 -1.65 -6.70 9.20
N ILE A 101 -1.76 -5.42 8.80
CA ILE A 101 -2.97 -4.61 8.99
C ILE A 101 -4.21 -5.33 8.49
N PHE A 102 -4.13 -6.07 7.38
CA PHE A 102 -5.28 -6.80 6.84
C PHE A 102 -5.67 -8.04 7.63
N LEU A 103 -4.85 -8.51 8.59
CA LEU A 103 -5.17 -9.62 9.47
C LEU A 103 -6.05 -9.23 10.65
N ARG A 104 -6.14 -7.94 10.98
CA ARG A 104 -6.90 -7.46 12.13
C ARG A 104 -8.37 -7.89 12.06
N ASP A 105 -8.91 -8.25 13.23
CA ASP A 105 -10.30 -8.73 13.38
C ASP A 105 -11.34 -7.62 13.21
N ASP A 106 -10.94 -6.36 13.40
CA ASP A 106 -11.82 -5.19 13.25
C ASP A 106 -11.99 -4.73 11.79
N ILE A 107 -11.38 -5.43 10.82
CA ILE A 107 -11.51 -5.13 9.39
C ILE A 107 -12.47 -6.12 8.73
N SER A 108 -13.59 -5.60 8.23
CA SER A 108 -14.51 -6.36 7.38
C SER A 108 -13.86 -6.71 6.04
N LYS A 109 -13.96 -7.98 5.64
CA LYS A 109 -13.35 -8.54 4.44
C LYS A 109 -14.39 -9.33 3.65
N GLU A 110 -14.43 -9.09 2.34
CA GLU A 110 -15.26 -9.84 1.40
C GLU A 110 -14.36 -10.41 0.29
N ASN A 111 -14.45 -11.72 0.06
CA ASN A 111 -13.76 -12.36 -1.05
C ASN A 111 -14.63 -12.24 -2.30
N THR A 112 -14.15 -11.52 -3.31
CA THR A 112 -14.87 -11.32 -4.58
C THR A 112 -14.99 -12.61 -5.39
N THR A 113 -14.23 -13.66 -5.06
CA THR A 113 -14.09 -14.93 -5.78
C THR A 113 -13.57 -14.79 -7.21
N MET A 114 -13.13 -13.59 -7.60
CA MET A 114 -12.61 -13.30 -8.92
C MET A 114 -11.10 -13.54 -9.02
N PHE A 115 -10.67 -14.09 -10.17
CA PHE A 115 -9.26 -14.19 -10.50
C PHE A 115 -8.75 -12.88 -11.10
N THR A 116 -7.56 -12.45 -10.69
CA THR A 116 -6.94 -11.20 -11.18
C THR A 116 -6.74 -11.22 -12.71
N THR A 117 -6.45 -12.39 -13.28
CA THR A 117 -6.33 -12.58 -14.73
C THR A 117 -7.64 -12.30 -15.46
N ASP A 118 -8.76 -12.72 -14.89
CA ASP A 118 -10.09 -12.53 -15.47
C ASP A 118 -10.51 -11.06 -15.39
N ILE A 119 -10.21 -10.40 -14.28
CA ILE A 119 -10.43 -8.94 -14.13
C ILE A 119 -9.65 -8.19 -15.21
N LEU A 120 -8.37 -8.50 -15.38
CA LEU A 120 -7.51 -7.85 -16.38
C LEU A 120 -8.00 -8.13 -17.82
N ALA A 121 -8.28 -9.39 -18.14
CA ALA A 121 -8.76 -9.79 -19.45
C ALA A 121 -10.11 -9.13 -19.79
N SER A 122 -11.05 -9.11 -18.85
CA SER A 122 -12.35 -8.47 -19.03
C SER A 122 -12.21 -6.95 -19.21
N ASN A 123 -11.28 -6.31 -18.50
CA ASN A 123 -10.97 -4.89 -18.68
C ASN A 123 -10.43 -4.61 -20.09
N ILE A 124 -9.48 -5.41 -20.59
CA ILE A 124 -8.95 -5.28 -21.96
C ILE A 124 -10.06 -5.49 -22.98
N GLN A 125 -10.87 -6.55 -22.85
CA GLN A 125 -11.96 -6.83 -23.77
C GLN A 125 -13.01 -5.72 -23.82
N ARG A 126 -13.37 -5.14 -22.66
CA ARG A 126 -14.37 -4.08 -22.55
C ARG A 126 -13.90 -2.76 -23.17
N HIS A 127 -12.64 -2.40 -22.98
CA HIS A 127 -12.11 -1.09 -23.41
C HIS A 127 -11.36 -1.15 -24.75
N GLY A 128 -11.07 -2.34 -25.26
CA GLY A 128 -10.34 -2.55 -26.50
C GLY A 128 -8.87 -2.15 -26.37
N THR A 129 -8.55 -0.92 -26.76
CA THR A 129 -7.17 -0.40 -26.66
C THR A 129 -6.92 0.14 -25.25
N ILE A 130 -5.90 -0.41 -24.58
CA ILE A 130 -5.46 0.01 -23.25
C ILE A 130 -4.16 0.83 -23.39
N SER A 131 -4.15 2.06 -22.89
CA SER A 131 -3.01 2.98 -22.95
C SER A 131 -2.74 3.64 -21.58
N PRO A 132 -2.28 2.87 -20.58
CA PRO A 132 -2.07 3.38 -19.22
C PRO A 132 -0.92 4.40 -19.23
N GLN A 133 -1.05 5.44 -18.43
CA GLN A 133 -0.07 6.52 -18.31
C GLN A 133 0.51 6.59 -16.90
N VAL A 134 1.67 7.23 -16.77
CA VAL A 134 2.20 7.64 -15.47
C VAL A 134 1.48 8.91 -15.04
N GLU A 135 0.54 8.77 -14.12
CA GLU A 135 -0.35 9.86 -13.68
C GLU A 135 0.14 10.58 -12.41
N GLY A 136 1.36 10.31 -11.95
CA GLY A 136 1.88 10.89 -10.70
C GLY A 136 1.10 10.43 -9.46
N ARG A 137 0.64 9.17 -9.43
CA ARG A 137 -0.04 8.60 -8.25
C ARG A 137 0.92 8.32 -7.09
N ILE A 138 2.20 8.11 -7.39
CA ILE A 138 3.26 7.90 -6.39
C ILE A 138 4.34 8.93 -6.71
N ASN A 139 4.55 9.87 -5.79
CA ASN A 139 5.56 10.91 -5.92
C ASN A 139 6.59 10.78 -4.81
N PHE A 140 7.79 11.29 -5.07
CA PHE A 140 8.84 11.40 -4.08
C PHE A 140 9.11 12.87 -3.81
N LEU A 141 9.22 13.26 -2.53
CA LEU A 141 9.76 14.58 -2.22
C LEU A 141 11.19 14.64 -2.77
N SER A 142 11.45 15.69 -3.56
CA SER A 142 12.78 15.94 -4.09
C SER A 142 13.74 16.22 -2.94
N ARG A 143 14.95 15.67 -3.02
CA ARG A 143 16.04 16.01 -2.09
C ARG A 143 16.50 17.45 -2.29
#